data_AF-A0A6M0FNY3-F1
#
_entry.id   AF-A0A6M0FNY3-F1
#
_cell.length_a   1.000
_cell.length_b   1.000
_cell.length_c   1.000
_cell.angle_alpha   90.00
_cell.angle_beta   90.00
_cell.angle_gamma   90.00
#
_symmetry.space_group_name_H-M   'P 1'
#
loop_
_entity.id
_entity.type
_entity.pdbx_description
1 polymer ?
#
loop_
_entity_poly.entity_id
_entity_poly.type
_entity_poly.pdbx_seq_one_letter_code
_entity_poly.pdbx_strand_id
1 'polypeptide(L)' 'MAIDDLPKRLRETFVLYFEKQYSYQEIATELNISYPNVRKLISQARAILRKRYEEYQRQEEVVIVESHK' A
#
# COMPACT_ATOMS: atom_id res chain seq x y z
N MET A 1 3.38 -10.39 1.19
CA MET A 1 3.11 -9.41 0.11
C MET A 1 3.70 -8.05 0.50
N ALA A 2 3.97 -7.14 -0.44
CA ALA A 2 4.50 -5.79 -0.12
C ALA A 2 3.60 -4.96 0.83
N ILE A 3 2.33 -5.36 0.95
CA ILE A 3 1.32 -4.84 1.88
C ILE A 3 1.68 -5.16 3.35
N ASP A 4 2.33 -6.30 3.62
CA ASP A 4 2.66 -6.74 4.99
C ASP A 4 3.65 -5.79 5.67
N ASP A 5 4.53 -5.16 4.88
CA ASP A 5 5.52 -4.20 5.34
C ASP A 5 4.96 -2.78 5.52
N LEU A 6 3.66 -2.57 5.31
CA LEU A 6 3.03 -1.28 5.65
C LEU A 6 2.90 -1.12 7.16
N PRO A 7 2.99 0.12 7.69
CA PRO A 7 2.61 0.42 9.07
C PRO A 7 1.23 -0.14 9.41
N LYS A 8 1.07 -0.72 10.60
CA LYS A 8 -0.12 -1.51 11.01
C LYS A 8 -1.45 -0.89 10.59
N ARG A 9 -1.68 0.39 10.88
CA ARG A 9 -2.92 1.09 10.52
C ARG A 9 -3.13 1.21 9.01
N LEU A 10 -2.08 1.47 8.24
CA LEU A 10 -2.16 1.53 6.77
C LEU A 10 -2.45 0.15 6.20
N ARG A 11 -1.77 -0.89 6.72
CA ARG A 11 -1.98 -2.28 6.31
C ARG A 11 -3.42 -2.73 6.54
N GLU A 12 -3.93 -2.58 7.77
CA GLU A 12 -5.28 -3.01 8.14
C GLU A 12 -6.34 -2.31 7.29
N THR A 13 -6.26 -0.98 7.14
CA THR A 13 -7.18 -0.23 6.27
C THR A 13 -7.07 -0.67 4.82
N PHE A 14 -5.86 -0.89 4.30
CA PHE A 14 -5.65 -1.22 2.90
C PHE A 14 -6.09 -2.65 2.55
N VAL A 15 -5.91 -3.61 3.46
CA VAL A 15 -6.40 -4.99 3.29
C VAL A 15 -7.93 -5.03 3.25
N LEU A 16 -8.61 -4.32 4.16
CA LEU A 16 -10.09 -4.23 4.13
C LEU A 16 -10.59 -3.65 2.80
N TYR A 17 -9.90 -2.64 2.27
CA TYR A 17 -10.27 -2.03 1.00
C TYR A 17 -9.94 -2.89 -0.22
N PHE A 18 -8.72 -3.40 -0.32
CA PHE A 18 -8.21 -4.04 -1.54
C PHE A 18 -8.61 -5.51 -1.64
N GLU A 19 -8.44 -6.26 -0.55
CA GLU A 19 -8.70 -7.70 -0.55
C GLU A 19 -10.15 -8.01 -0.20
N LYS A 20 -10.70 -7.34 0.82
CA LYS A 20 -12.08 -7.57 1.26
C LYS A 20 -13.11 -6.69 0.56
N GLN A 21 -12.67 -5.72 -0.26
CA GLN A 21 -13.53 -4.85 -1.06
C GLN A 21 -14.55 -4.04 -0.24
N TYR A 22 -14.25 -3.73 1.02
CA TYR A 22 -15.11 -2.89 1.84
C TYR A 22 -15.15 -1.46 1.27
N SER A 23 -16.33 -0.84 1.33
CA SER A 23 -16.50 0.59 1.09
C SER A 23 -15.80 1.42 2.17
N TYR A 24 -15.56 2.70 1.90
CA TYR A 24 -14.91 3.59 2.88
C TYR A 24 -15.76 3.76 4.15
N GLN A 25 -17.09 3.69 4.04
CA GLN A 25 -18.02 3.72 5.16
C GLN A 25 -17.93 2.45 6.01
N GLU A 26 -17.88 1.27 5.40
CA GLU A 26 -17.71 0.00 6.13
C GLU A 26 -16.36 -0.03 6.86
N ILE A 27 -15.29 0.44 6.23
CA ILE A 27 -13.97 0.52 6.86
C ILE A 27 -13.95 1.51 8.03
N ALA A 28 -14.61 2.66 7.87
CA ALA A 28 -14.74 3.67 8.93
C ALA A 28 -15.42 3.07 10.17
N THR A 29 -16.50 2.30 9.96
CA THR A 29 -17.22 1.58 11.01
C THR A 29 -16.37 0.47 11.62
N GLU A 30 -15.79 -0.41 10.81
CA GLU A 30 -14.99 -1.57 11.24
C GLU A 30 -13.79 -1.16 12.11
N LEU A 31 -13.10 -0.08 11.71
CA LEU A 31 -11.90 0.39 12.40
C LEU A 31 -12.18 1.49 13.43
N ASN A 32 -13.44 1.90 13.60
CA ASN A 32 -13.85 3.03 14.44
C ASN A 32 -13.02 4.31 14.19
N ILE A 33 -12.92 4.71 12.92
CA ILE A 33 -12.22 5.92 12.47
C ILE A 33 -13.10 6.74 11.54
N SER A 34 -12.78 8.03 11.36
CA SER A 34 -13.55 8.88 10.46
C SER A 34 -13.32 8.55 8.98
N TYR A 35 -14.35 8.75 8.15
CA TYR A 35 -14.28 8.57 6.70
C TYR A 35 -13.11 9.34 6.03
N PRO A 36 -12.82 10.62 6.39
CA PRO A 36 -11.64 11.30 5.87
C PRO A 36 -10.31 10.61 6.24
N ASN A 37 -10.24 10.00 7.43
CA ASN A 37 -9.06 9.26 7.86
C ASN A 37 -8.86 7.99 7.01
N VAL A 38 -9.93 7.26 6.69
CA VAL A 38 -9.88 6.11 5.76
C VAL A 38 -9.27 6.51 4.43
N ARG A 39 -9.77 7.59 3.81
CA ARG A 39 -9.24 8.10 2.53
C ARG A 39 -7.75 8.46 2.63
N LYS A 40 -7.34 9.10 3.73
CA LYS A 40 -5.94 9.47 3.97
C LYS A 40 -5.05 8.25 4.10
N LEU A 41 -5.46 7.26 4.90
CA LEU A 41 -4.71 6.02 5.11
C LEU A 41 -4.57 5.22 3.80
N ILE A 42 -5.64 5.09 3.00
CA ILE A 42 -5.56 4.44 1.68
C ILE A 42 -4.59 5.17 0.75
N SER A 43 -4.66 6.51 0.70
CA SER A 43 -3.75 7.32 -0.12
C SER A 43 -2.28 7.12 0.28
N GLN A 44 -2.00 7.15 1.59
CA GLN A 44 -0.65 6.94 2.12
C GLN A 44 -0.14 5.52 1.84
N ALA A 45 -0.98 4.49 2.00
CA ALA A 45 -0.63 3.12 1.66
C ALA A 45 -0.22 3.00 0.18
N ARG A 46 -1.02 3.57 -0.75
CA ARG A 46 -0.69 3.57 -2.18
C ARG A 46 0.62 4.28 -2.48
N ALA A 47 0.88 5.43 -1.85
CA ALA A 47 2.12 6.16 -2.08
C ALA A 47 3.36 5.35 -1.67
N ILE A 48 3.30 4.67 -0.52
CA ILE A 48 4.40 3.80 -0.05
C ILE A 48 4.60 2.61 -1.00
N LEU A 49 3.51 1.92 -1.36
CA LEU A 49 3.57 0.76 -2.26
C LEU A 49 4.11 1.15 -3.64
N ARG A 50 3.68 2.30 -4.18
CA ARG A 50 4.16 2.82 -5.45
C ARG A 50 5.66 3.11 -5.42
N LYS A 51 6.14 3.81 -4.39
CA LYS A 51 7.56 4.10 -4.23
C LYS A 51 8.41 2.83 -4.19
N ARG A 52 7.98 1.82 -3.42
CA ARG A 52 8.65 0.52 -3.34
C ARG A 52 8.67 -0.21 -4.68
N TYR A 53 7.55 -0.17 -5.41
CA TYR A 53 7.48 -0.75 -6.76
C TYR A 53 8.46 -0.07 -7.72
N GLU A 54 8.53 1.26 -7.72
CA GLU A 54 9.48 2.01 -8.54
C GLU A 54 10.95 1.73 -8.16
N GLU A 55 11.24 1.57 -6.86
CA GLU A 55 12.58 1.15 -6.39
C GLU A 55 12.94 -0.25 -6.85
N TYR A 56 12.01 -1.20 -6.76
CA TYR A 56 12.19 -2.56 -7.24
C TYR A 56 12.49 -2.59 -8.75
N GLN A 57 11.72 -1.85 -9.55
CA GLN A 57 11.94 -1.74 -11.00
C GLN A 57 13.31 -1.13 -11.34
N ARG A 58 13.75 -0.10 -10.60
CA ARG A 58 15.10 0.47 -10.77
C ARG A 58 16.21 -0.52 -10.44
N GLN A 59 16.01 -1.41 -9.46
CA GLN A 59 17.00 -2.41 -9.09
C GLN A 59 17.13 -3.52 -10.15
N GLU A 60 16.02 -3.95 -10.76
CA GLU A 60 16.05 -4.89 -11.89
C GLU A 60 16.83 -4.32 -13.09
N GLU A 61 16.68 -3.03 -13.37
CA GLU A 61 17.39 -2.36 -14.47
C GLU A 61 18.92 -2.34 -14.25
N VAL A 62 19.39 -2.11 -13.02
CA VAL A 62 20.82 -2.11 -12.67
C VAL A 62 21.44 -3.51 -12.81
N VAL A 63 20.76 -4.56 -12.35
CA VAL A 63 21.26 -5.95 -12.40
C VAL A 63 21.43 -6.43 -13.85
N ILE A 64 20.54 -6.03 -14.76
CA ILE A 64 20.64 -6.38 -16.18
C ILE A 64 21.87 -5.71 -16.82
N VAL A 65 22.14 -4.44 -16.47
CA VAL A 65 23.27 -3.68 -17.02
C VAL A 65 24.63 -4.21 -16.51
N GLU A 66 24.72 -4.63 -15.25
CA GLU A 66 25.94 -5.22 -14.70
C GLU A 66 26.22 -6.63 -15.22
N SER A 67 25.18 -7.41 -15.54
CA SER A 67 25.33 -8.79 -16.05
C SER A 67 25.76 -8.86 -17.53
N HIS A 68 25.69 -7.76 -18.28
CA HIS A 68 26.07 -7.68 -19.70
C HIS A 68 27.40 -6.92 -19.92
N LYS A 69 28.21 -6.74 -18.87
CA LYS A 69 29.51 -6.08 -18.95
C LYS A 69 30.66 -7.05 -18.72
#